data_AF-A0A841MIK6-F1
#
_entry.id   AF-A0A841MIK6-F1
#
_cell.length_a   1.000
_cell.length_b   1.000
_cell.length_c   1.000
_cell.angle_alpha   90.00
_cell.angle_beta   90.00
_cell.angle_gamma   90.00
#
_symmetry.space_group_name_H-M   'P 1'
#
loop_
_entity.id
_entity.type
_entity.pdbx_description
1 polymer ?
#
loop_
_entity_poly.entity_id
_entity_poly.type
_entity_poly.pdbx_seq_one_letter_code
_entity_poly.pdbx_strand_id
1 'polypeptide(L)'
;MSQKKHNKIQLEGDLLQKILNISEGEKKEFIQLINSLLKQASTTEHLLAMQYLFTSFSLKKYPEEFSDYKPDSTDSEQQRINQIRLAQIEKIRRWEANILMVSREEMGHLCYDMNLLAIIGENPYLYRPNFPVPAESFPMGKPVNLMPFSPVAIEIFRYWEKPDHLPVSDPLDATEISDTLKKLFTIPHQQSKPFDPIASQQKALDFLSAFLSNDLQDSELDKIHQPLINGTYFDSVEELYTFIRAFLIIGLNYQIFEGQNFERIVDEHYGFNITLNPLVIGQFVEYVDEAISQIVEEGEGVWGVPPSLGSHFWVFQTILDEISNEEKITGLPFEPALPVVWNPTISLEENKHLKNPSTQENAPYEATYKVTNEVAIKAMELFDQAYSVMVKMLSGFFGHYEIDQTTGIRPNKVNAYFQTAFYPFMTNIIRPLGEMICRLPADADFVPNEGKVPERCAGPDFLLNISPNNETDIKDAILPSDDCKYYLDQFNDMSSKAEKLKNLCIEKGYHMAFYKQKDARDFDTSFGYLQENFERIGKNFCAYWDGNMEAPVPSKGFQNYSNTFN
;
A
#
# COMPACT_ATOMS: atom_id res chain seq x y z
N MET A 1 26.20 -15.20 -9.64
CA MET A 1 25.84 -16.52 -10.21
C MET A 1 26.38 -17.63 -9.32
N SER A 2 25.68 -17.90 -8.23
CA SER A 2 25.78 -19.17 -7.49
C SER A 2 24.53 -19.95 -7.87
N GLN A 3 24.67 -21.18 -8.35
CA GLN A 3 23.54 -22.08 -8.57
C GLN A 3 22.86 -22.32 -7.21
N LYS A 4 21.83 -21.55 -6.87
CA LYS A 4 20.93 -21.86 -5.75
C LYS A 4 20.31 -23.22 -6.08
N LYS A 5 20.67 -24.27 -5.34
CA LYS A 5 20.01 -25.57 -5.43
C LYS A 5 18.53 -25.35 -5.09
N HIS A 6 17.64 -25.50 -6.06
CA HIS A 6 16.20 -25.57 -5.80
C HIS A 6 15.96 -26.62 -4.71
N ASN A 7 15.38 -26.21 -3.58
CA ASN A 7 14.85 -27.16 -2.62
C ASN A 7 13.73 -27.90 -3.32
N LYS A 8 14.02 -29.07 -3.89
CA LYS A 8 13.00 -29.94 -4.45
C LYS A 8 12.08 -30.36 -3.31
N ILE A 9 10.87 -29.80 -3.27
CA ILE A 9 9.80 -30.32 -2.45
C ILE A 9 9.48 -31.71 -2.97
N GLN A 10 9.99 -32.73 -2.29
CA GLN A 10 9.77 -34.12 -2.66
C GLN A 10 8.64 -34.68 -1.80
N LEU A 11 7.51 -35.01 -2.41
CA LEU A 11 6.42 -35.69 -1.70
C LEU A 11 6.77 -37.15 -1.49
N GLU A 12 6.45 -37.67 -0.31
CA GLU A 12 6.65 -39.06 0.06
C GLU A 12 5.38 -39.66 0.67
N GLY A 13 5.32 -40.99 0.76
CA GLY A 13 4.26 -41.71 1.47
C GLY A 13 2.84 -41.47 0.92
N ASP A 14 1.89 -41.36 1.83
CA ASP A 14 0.46 -41.27 1.53
C ASP A 14 0.10 -39.99 0.76
N LEU A 15 0.77 -38.87 1.05
CA LEU A 15 0.53 -37.59 0.37
C LEU A 15 0.86 -37.68 -1.12
N LEU A 16 1.98 -38.31 -1.49
CA LEU A 16 2.33 -38.54 -2.89
C LEU A 16 1.26 -39.39 -3.60
N GLN A 17 0.78 -40.47 -2.94
CA GLN A 17 -0.25 -41.32 -3.54
C GLN A 17 -1.57 -40.58 -3.73
N LYS A 18 -1.94 -39.69 -2.81
CA LYS A 18 -3.14 -38.85 -2.96
C LYS A 18 -3.02 -37.87 -4.11
N ILE A 19 -1.90 -37.16 -4.20
CA ILE A 19 -1.64 -36.19 -5.28
C ILE A 19 -1.67 -36.87 -6.66
N LEU A 20 -1.07 -38.07 -6.79
CA LEU A 20 -1.07 -38.81 -8.05
C LEU A 20 -2.46 -39.33 -8.46
N ASN A 21 -3.39 -39.49 -7.50
CA ASN A 21 -4.75 -39.98 -7.74
C ASN A 21 -5.82 -38.88 -7.54
N ILE A 22 -5.43 -37.61 -7.51
CA ILE A 22 -6.32 -36.48 -7.24
C ILE A 22 -7.41 -36.38 -8.32
N SER A 23 -8.66 -36.29 -7.89
CA SER A 23 -9.81 -36.14 -8.79
C SER A 23 -9.93 -34.72 -9.33
N GLU A 24 -10.65 -34.54 -10.45
CA GLU A 24 -10.90 -33.21 -11.02
C GLU A 24 -11.67 -32.26 -10.08
N GLY A 25 -12.44 -32.80 -9.12
CA GLY A 25 -13.08 -32.01 -8.06
C GLY A 25 -12.05 -31.47 -7.08
N GLU A 26 -11.22 -32.37 -6.53
CA GLU A 26 -10.16 -32.02 -5.58
C GLU A 26 -9.11 -31.08 -6.21
N LYS A 27 -8.82 -31.21 -7.51
CA LYS A 27 -7.95 -30.26 -8.23
C LYS A 27 -8.50 -28.83 -8.18
N LYS A 28 -9.82 -28.66 -8.33
CA LYS A 28 -10.46 -27.32 -8.26
C LYS A 28 -10.42 -26.76 -6.85
N GLU A 29 -10.67 -27.59 -5.85
CA GLU A 29 -10.57 -27.20 -4.44
C GLU A 29 -9.14 -26.81 -4.07
N PHE A 30 -8.13 -27.53 -4.58
CA PHE A 30 -6.72 -27.20 -4.43
C PHE A 30 -6.36 -25.85 -5.07
N ILE A 31 -6.86 -25.56 -6.27
CA ILE A 31 -6.67 -24.24 -6.92
C ILE A 31 -7.36 -23.14 -6.09
N GLN A 32 -8.57 -23.39 -5.58
CA GLN A 32 -9.31 -22.45 -4.73
C GLN A 32 -8.56 -22.17 -3.42
N LEU A 33 -7.89 -23.17 -2.84
CA LEU A 33 -7.04 -23.01 -1.67
C LEU A 33 -5.88 -22.05 -1.98
N ILE A 34 -5.15 -22.27 -3.07
CA ILE A 34 -4.05 -21.37 -3.50
C ILE A 34 -4.56 -19.96 -3.79
N ASN A 35 -5.68 -19.82 -4.50
CA ASN A 35 -6.32 -18.53 -4.77
C ASN A 35 -6.63 -17.77 -3.46
N SER A 36 -7.16 -18.48 -2.46
CA SER A 36 -7.47 -17.88 -1.16
C SER A 36 -6.22 -17.37 -0.45
N LEU A 37 -5.13 -18.15 -0.47
CA LEU A 37 -3.82 -17.73 0.07
C LEU A 37 -3.27 -16.48 -0.64
N LEU A 38 -3.28 -16.48 -1.98
CA LEU A 38 -2.82 -15.34 -2.76
C LEU A 38 -3.67 -14.08 -2.53
N LYS A 39 -4.99 -14.21 -2.33
CA LYS A 39 -5.84 -13.09 -1.92
C LYS A 39 -5.44 -12.51 -0.57
N GLN A 40 -5.01 -13.35 0.38
CA GLN A 40 -4.50 -12.86 1.67
C GLN A 40 -3.18 -12.12 1.50
N ALA A 41 -2.25 -12.67 0.69
CA ALA A 41 -0.98 -12.04 0.38
C ALA A 41 -1.21 -10.67 -0.26
N SER A 42 -2.06 -10.59 -1.30
CA SER A 42 -2.35 -9.33 -1.98
C SER A 42 -3.06 -8.33 -1.08
N THR A 43 -3.93 -8.79 -0.19
CA THR A 43 -4.53 -7.89 0.82
C THR A 43 -3.44 -7.33 1.75
N THR A 44 -2.47 -8.16 2.13
CA THR A 44 -1.38 -7.82 3.06
C THR A 44 -0.46 -6.77 2.45
N GLU A 45 0.09 -7.03 1.26
CA GLU A 45 1.00 -6.11 0.57
C GLU A 45 0.31 -4.77 0.27
N HIS A 46 -0.97 -4.81 -0.11
CA HIS A 46 -1.73 -3.58 -0.38
C HIS A 46 -1.92 -2.74 0.89
N LEU A 47 -2.23 -3.38 2.01
CA LEU A 47 -2.38 -2.70 3.30
C LEU A 47 -1.08 -2.03 3.76
N LEU A 48 0.07 -2.71 3.64
CA LEU A 48 1.39 -2.17 3.96
C LEU A 48 1.74 -0.99 3.03
N ALA A 49 1.56 -1.15 1.72
CA ALA A 49 1.81 -0.11 0.73
C ALA A 49 1.08 1.19 1.06
N MET A 50 -0.22 1.12 1.37
CA MET A 50 -1.04 2.29 1.70
C MET A 50 -0.62 2.95 3.01
N GLN A 51 -0.14 2.15 3.96
CA GLN A 51 0.28 2.68 5.25
C GLN A 51 1.56 3.50 5.14
N TYR A 52 2.57 2.95 4.48
CA TYR A 52 3.84 3.63 4.23
C TYR A 52 3.60 4.90 3.40
N LEU A 53 2.69 4.82 2.43
CA LEU A 53 2.27 5.95 1.62
C LEU A 53 1.63 7.06 2.48
N PHE A 54 0.66 6.72 3.34
CA PHE A 54 0.02 7.68 4.26
C PHE A 54 1.05 8.37 5.18
N THR A 55 1.96 7.59 5.77
CA THR A 55 3.03 8.12 6.62
C THR A 55 3.90 9.12 5.86
N SER A 56 4.27 8.82 4.61
CA SER A 56 5.06 9.73 3.78
C SER A 56 4.35 11.07 3.49
N PHE A 57 3.02 11.05 3.36
CA PHE A 57 2.22 12.25 3.10
C PHE A 57 2.22 13.22 4.28
N SER A 58 2.34 12.70 5.50
CA SER A 58 2.32 13.49 6.73
C SER A 58 3.64 14.23 7.02
N LEU A 59 4.72 13.96 6.28
CA LEU A 59 6.00 14.62 6.49
C LEU A 59 5.98 16.10 6.07
N LYS A 60 6.66 16.95 6.86
CA LYS A 60 6.92 18.34 6.48
C LYS A 60 7.79 18.40 5.23
N LYS A 61 7.54 19.39 4.38
CA LYS A 61 8.24 19.61 3.10
C LYS A 61 8.87 21.00 3.04
N TYR A 62 8.40 21.92 3.87
CA TYR A 62 8.81 23.32 3.85
C TYR A 62 9.28 23.78 5.23
N PRO A 63 10.33 24.62 5.30
CA PRO A 63 10.80 25.14 6.58
C PRO A 63 9.74 26.01 7.26
N GLU A 64 8.83 26.65 6.52
CA GLU A 64 7.68 27.40 7.04
C GLU A 64 6.70 26.56 7.86
N GLU A 65 6.75 25.23 7.75
CA GLU A 65 5.95 24.32 8.57
C GLU A 65 6.56 24.11 9.97
N PHE A 66 7.74 24.67 10.24
CA PHE A 66 8.27 24.84 11.58
C PHE A 66 7.86 26.19 12.15
N SER A 67 7.25 26.18 13.33
CA SER A 67 6.73 27.38 13.99
C SER A 67 7.82 28.39 14.40
N ASP A 68 9.06 27.94 14.51
CA ASP A 68 10.22 28.75 14.86
C ASP A 68 11.04 29.21 13.63
N TYR A 69 10.65 28.82 12.42
CA TYR A 69 11.26 29.32 11.19
C TYR A 69 10.74 30.72 10.88
N LYS A 70 11.66 31.67 10.67
CA LYS A 70 11.31 33.06 10.33
C LYS A 70 12.11 33.51 9.11
N PRO A 71 11.54 33.44 7.89
CA PRO A 71 12.26 33.85 6.70
C PRO A 71 12.73 35.31 6.81
N ASP A 72 13.85 35.62 6.14
CA ASP A 72 14.43 36.97 6.04
C ASP A 72 14.83 37.65 7.37
N SER A 73 14.90 36.91 8.48
CA SER A 73 15.39 37.46 9.75
C SER A 73 16.85 37.93 9.64
N THR A 74 17.13 39.13 10.15
CA THR A 74 18.49 39.68 10.27
C THR A 74 19.18 39.32 11.59
N ASP A 75 18.44 38.73 12.53
CA ASP A 75 18.97 38.29 13.82
C ASP A 75 19.84 37.04 13.64
N SER A 76 21.06 37.05 14.21
CA SER A 76 22.05 35.99 13.97
C SER A 76 21.66 34.65 14.60
N GLU A 77 20.95 34.66 15.73
CA GLU A 77 20.45 33.45 16.38
C GLU A 77 19.32 32.83 15.55
N GLN A 78 18.38 33.64 15.08
CA GLN A 78 17.32 33.19 14.18
C GLN A 78 17.86 32.70 12.83
N GLN A 79 18.91 33.33 12.29
CA GLN A 79 19.58 32.84 11.07
C GLN A 79 20.17 31.45 11.27
N ARG A 80 20.77 31.17 12.44
CA ARG A 80 21.23 29.83 12.80
C ARG A 80 20.08 28.84 12.87
N ILE A 81 18.96 29.18 13.52
CA ILE A 81 17.76 28.33 13.58
C ILE A 81 17.26 28.02 12.17
N ASN A 82 17.13 29.03 11.31
CA ASN A 82 16.69 28.86 9.93
C ASN A 82 17.61 27.93 9.13
N GLN A 83 18.93 28.05 9.29
CA GLN A 83 19.91 27.15 8.64
C GLN A 83 19.73 25.70 9.10
N ILE A 84 19.47 25.48 10.39
CA ILE A 84 19.18 24.14 10.93
C ILE A 84 17.88 23.59 10.34
N ARG A 85 16.80 24.39 10.30
CA ARG A 85 15.52 23.96 9.72
C ARG A 85 15.62 23.60 8.24
N LEU A 86 16.40 24.36 7.46
CA LEU A 86 16.68 24.02 6.06
C LEU A 86 17.38 22.67 5.93
N ALA A 87 18.42 22.41 6.74
CA ALA A 87 19.12 21.12 6.72
C ALA A 87 18.21 19.96 7.17
N GLN A 88 17.33 20.19 8.14
CA GLN A 88 16.34 19.22 8.60
C GLN A 88 15.30 18.88 7.53
N ILE A 89 14.85 19.86 6.75
CA ILE A 89 13.93 19.61 5.63
C ILE A 89 14.56 18.68 4.59
N GLU A 90 15.85 18.84 4.26
CA GLU A 90 16.51 17.91 3.33
C GLU A 90 16.63 16.49 3.90
N LYS A 91 16.83 16.35 5.21
CA LYS A 91 16.77 15.03 5.88
C LYS A 91 15.39 14.41 5.77
N ILE A 92 14.34 15.20 6.05
CA ILE A 92 12.95 14.75 5.96
C ILE A 92 12.60 14.33 4.52
N ARG A 93 13.03 15.09 3.51
CA ARG A 93 12.82 14.72 2.09
C ARG A 93 13.52 13.41 1.72
N ARG A 94 14.72 13.16 2.24
CA ARG A 94 15.40 11.86 2.05
C ARG A 94 14.62 10.73 2.72
N TRP A 95 14.12 10.92 3.94
CA TRP A 95 13.30 9.90 4.61
C TRP A 95 12.01 9.63 3.86
N GLU A 96 11.33 10.68 3.42
CA GLU A 96 10.16 10.57 2.56
C GLU A 96 10.47 9.74 1.31
N ALA A 97 11.55 10.05 0.60
CA ALA A 97 11.95 9.32 -0.60
C ALA A 97 12.19 7.84 -0.31
N ASN A 98 12.82 7.51 0.82
CA ASN A 98 13.04 6.13 1.24
C ASN A 98 11.73 5.42 1.62
N ILE A 99 10.83 6.06 2.35
CA ILE A 99 9.51 5.48 2.69
C ILE A 99 8.67 5.27 1.43
N LEU A 100 8.70 6.21 0.49
CA LEU A 100 8.04 6.09 -0.79
C LEU A 100 8.63 4.99 -1.67
N MET A 101 9.95 4.75 -1.57
CA MET A 101 10.62 3.62 -2.22
C MET A 101 10.10 2.30 -1.66
N VAL A 102 10.03 2.16 -0.33
CA VAL A 102 9.47 0.95 0.31
C VAL A 102 8.00 0.74 -0.08
N SER A 103 7.16 1.78 0.02
CA SER A 103 5.76 1.72 -0.44
C SER A 103 5.63 1.30 -1.91
N ARG A 104 6.61 1.68 -2.73
CA ARG A 104 6.70 1.30 -4.14
C ARG A 104 7.13 -0.17 -4.32
N GLU A 105 8.04 -0.66 -3.50
CA GLU A 105 8.47 -2.07 -3.47
C GLU A 105 7.29 -2.96 -3.05
N GLU A 106 6.46 -2.54 -2.07
CA GLU A 106 5.20 -3.24 -1.74
C GLU A 106 4.20 -3.30 -2.90
N MET A 107 4.13 -2.24 -3.73
CA MET A 107 3.36 -2.30 -4.98
C MET A 107 3.98 -3.25 -6.02
N GLY A 108 5.30 -3.47 -5.97
CA GLY A 108 6.00 -4.51 -6.72
C GLY A 108 5.62 -5.91 -6.24
N HIS A 109 5.52 -6.13 -4.93
CA HIS A 109 5.04 -7.38 -4.35
C HIS A 109 3.61 -7.72 -4.82
N LEU A 110 2.72 -6.72 -4.84
CA LEU A 110 1.39 -6.88 -5.44
C LEU A 110 1.45 -7.33 -6.90
N CYS A 111 2.36 -6.78 -7.70
CA CYS A 111 2.54 -7.21 -9.08
C CYS A 111 2.95 -8.69 -9.16
N TYR A 112 3.83 -9.15 -8.25
CA TYR A 112 4.21 -10.55 -8.16
C TYR A 112 3.04 -11.44 -7.80
N ASP A 113 2.21 -11.06 -6.83
CA ASP A 113 1.00 -11.80 -6.50
C ASP A 113 0.01 -11.88 -7.66
N MET A 114 -0.18 -10.79 -8.41
CA MET A 114 -1.04 -10.81 -9.61
C MET A 114 -0.53 -11.81 -10.64
N ASN A 115 0.80 -11.89 -10.82
CA ASN A 115 1.42 -12.86 -11.70
C ASN A 115 1.26 -14.30 -11.18
N LEU A 116 1.32 -14.53 -9.87
CA LEU A 116 1.07 -15.84 -9.25
C LEU A 116 -0.40 -16.27 -9.39
N LEU A 117 -1.35 -15.33 -9.25
CA LEU A 117 -2.78 -15.56 -9.54
C LEU A 117 -2.99 -15.93 -11.02
N ALA A 118 -2.32 -15.23 -11.93
CA ALA A 118 -2.35 -15.51 -13.35
C ALA A 118 -1.85 -16.94 -13.69
N ILE A 119 -0.82 -17.45 -13.01
CA ILE A 119 -0.35 -18.83 -13.20
C ILE A 119 -1.49 -19.83 -12.95
N ILE A 120 -2.29 -19.66 -11.90
CA ILE A 120 -3.41 -20.58 -11.61
C ILE A 120 -4.69 -20.25 -12.40
N GLY A 121 -4.65 -19.24 -13.28
CA GLY A 121 -5.78 -18.86 -14.12
C GLY A 121 -6.84 -18.01 -13.41
N GLU A 122 -6.46 -17.36 -12.32
CA GLU A 122 -7.34 -16.50 -11.53
C GLU A 122 -7.17 -15.03 -11.90
N ASN A 123 -8.21 -14.23 -11.63
CA ASN A 123 -8.20 -12.79 -11.89
C ASN A 123 -7.33 -12.05 -10.86
N PRO A 124 -6.77 -10.87 -11.20
CA PRO A 124 -6.08 -10.03 -10.24
C PRO A 124 -6.98 -9.64 -9.07
N TYR A 125 -6.40 -9.59 -7.87
CA TYR A 125 -7.11 -9.27 -6.64
C TYR A 125 -6.47 -8.07 -5.92
N LEU A 126 -7.03 -6.88 -6.16
CA LEU A 126 -6.53 -5.62 -5.59
C LEU A 126 -7.42 -5.07 -4.46
N TYR A 127 -8.22 -5.93 -3.83
CA TYR A 127 -9.06 -5.53 -2.71
C TYR A 127 -8.27 -5.49 -1.41
N ARG A 128 -8.60 -4.53 -0.55
CA ARG A 128 -8.23 -4.50 0.86
C ARG A 128 -9.36 -3.87 1.68
N PRO A 129 -9.54 -4.23 2.96
CA PRO A 129 -10.55 -3.61 3.82
C PRO A 129 -10.22 -2.15 4.15
N ASN A 130 -11.18 -1.41 4.70
CA ASN A 130 -10.93 -0.05 5.18
C ASN A 130 -10.13 -0.06 6.50
N PHE A 131 -9.37 1.00 6.74
CA PHE A 131 -8.60 1.19 7.96
C PHE A 131 -9.49 1.75 9.10
N PRO A 132 -9.23 1.37 10.36
CA PRO A 132 -8.21 0.43 10.81
C PRO A 132 -8.61 -1.03 10.57
N VAL A 133 -7.62 -1.88 10.33
CA VAL A 133 -7.82 -3.34 10.17
C VAL A 133 -7.58 -4.03 11.50
N PRO A 134 -8.50 -4.88 11.99
CA PRO A 134 -8.30 -5.68 13.19
C PRO A 134 -7.10 -6.61 13.07
N ALA A 135 -6.46 -6.83 14.21
CA ALA A 135 -5.21 -7.56 14.29
C ALA A 135 -5.35 -9.04 13.93
N GLU A 136 -6.51 -9.64 14.21
CA GLU A 136 -6.79 -11.05 13.94
C GLU A 136 -6.94 -11.31 12.45
N SER A 137 -7.30 -10.29 11.67
CA SER A 137 -7.51 -10.39 10.23
C SER A 137 -6.21 -10.32 9.42
N PHE A 138 -5.06 -10.11 10.06
CA PHE A 138 -3.78 -9.81 9.41
C PHE A 138 -2.68 -10.78 9.86
N PRO A 139 -1.88 -11.38 8.96
CA PRO A 139 -0.84 -12.39 9.28
C PRO A 139 0.16 -12.00 10.38
N MET A 140 0.46 -10.71 10.54
CA MET A 140 1.37 -10.25 11.61
C MET A 140 0.72 -10.25 13.01
N GLY A 141 -0.57 -10.60 13.11
CA GLY A 141 -1.34 -10.60 14.34
C GLY A 141 -1.50 -9.21 14.97
N LYS A 142 -1.26 -8.13 14.22
CA LYS A 142 -1.25 -6.72 14.67
C LYS A 142 -2.25 -5.92 13.85
N PRO A 143 -2.91 -4.91 14.43
CA PRO A 143 -3.80 -4.05 13.68
C PRO A 143 -3.02 -3.25 12.63
N VAL A 144 -3.68 -2.95 11.52
CA VAL A 144 -3.12 -2.10 10.48
C VAL A 144 -3.82 -0.74 10.55
N ASN A 145 -3.05 0.33 10.76
CA ASN A 145 -3.55 1.68 11.02
C ASN A 145 -2.90 2.69 10.08
N LEU A 146 -3.63 3.70 9.61
CA LEU A 146 -3.06 4.88 8.97
C LEU A 146 -2.42 5.77 10.03
N MET A 147 -1.09 5.72 10.11
CA MET A 147 -0.30 6.41 11.13
C MET A 147 0.52 7.53 10.51
N PRO A 148 0.41 8.77 11.02
CA PRO A 148 1.31 9.84 10.61
C PRO A 148 2.74 9.50 11.06
N PHE A 149 3.71 10.10 10.38
CA PHE A 149 5.11 9.90 10.67
C PHE A 149 5.39 10.25 12.13
N SER A 150 5.91 9.26 12.85
CA SER A 150 6.30 9.36 14.24
C SER A 150 7.30 8.26 14.53
N PRO A 151 8.15 8.40 15.58
CA PRO A 151 9.02 7.31 16.01
C PRO A 151 8.25 6.00 16.25
N VAL A 152 7.03 6.10 16.79
CA VAL A 152 6.15 4.94 17.01
C VAL A 152 5.76 4.26 15.70
N ALA A 153 5.33 5.02 14.69
CA ALA A 153 4.97 4.45 13.39
C ALA A 153 6.17 3.76 12.73
N ILE A 154 7.35 4.40 12.73
CA ILE A 154 8.55 3.82 12.11
C ILE A 154 9.05 2.59 12.86
N GLU A 155 8.95 2.55 14.19
CA GLU A 155 9.28 1.34 14.97
C GLU A 155 8.31 0.19 14.66
N ILE A 156 7.02 0.47 14.44
CA ILE A 156 6.06 -0.53 13.98
C ILE A 156 6.43 -1.05 12.58
N PHE A 157 6.83 -0.18 11.65
CA PHE A 157 7.19 -0.60 10.29
C PHE A 157 8.46 -1.45 10.31
N ARG A 158 9.47 -0.99 11.06
CA ARG A 158 10.67 -1.79 11.33
C ARG A 158 10.34 -3.16 11.92
N TYR A 159 9.31 -3.25 12.78
CA TYR A 159 8.89 -4.52 13.35
C TYR A 159 8.22 -5.43 12.31
N TRP A 160 7.39 -4.90 11.41
CA TRP A 160 6.79 -5.70 10.33
C TRP A 160 7.83 -6.24 9.36
N GLU A 161 8.84 -5.45 9.06
CA GLU A 161 9.90 -5.82 8.11
C GLU A 161 11.05 -6.58 8.77
N LYS A 162 10.96 -6.93 10.06
CA LYS A 162 12.06 -7.62 10.74
C LYS A 162 12.21 -9.03 10.14
N PRO A 163 13.44 -9.52 9.93
CA PRO A 163 13.64 -10.95 9.74
C PRO A 163 13.12 -11.69 10.97
N ASP A 164 12.35 -12.77 10.80
CA ASP A 164 11.72 -13.47 11.93
C ASP A 164 12.71 -14.04 12.96
N HIS A 165 13.97 -14.26 12.57
CA HIS A 165 15.04 -14.71 13.46
C HIS A 165 15.70 -13.58 14.26
N LEU A 166 15.42 -12.31 13.95
CA LEU A 166 15.98 -11.15 14.64
C LEU A 166 15.14 -10.83 15.89
N PRO A 167 15.73 -10.80 17.10
CA PRO A 167 15.00 -10.52 18.33
C PRO A 167 14.74 -9.01 18.47
N VAL A 168 13.79 -8.50 17.68
CA VAL A 168 13.26 -7.14 17.83
C VAL A 168 12.14 -7.19 18.86
N SER A 169 12.23 -6.31 19.87
CA SER A 169 11.17 -6.21 20.87
C SER A 169 9.89 -5.70 20.21
N ASP A 170 8.77 -6.20 20.69
CA ASP A 170 7.47 -5.73 20.24
C ASP A 170 7.35 -4.22 20.53
N PRO A 171 7.06 -3.37 19.53
CA PRO A 171 6.87 -1.95 19.76
C PRO A 171 5.80 -1.67 20.82
N LEU A 172 4.83 -2.56 21.00
CA LEU A 172 3.75 -2.41 21.99
C LEU A 172 4.19 -2.62 23.44
N ASP A 173 5.28 -3.36 23.63
CA ASP A 173 5.91 -3.54 24.95
C ASP A 173 6.85 -2.37 25.30
N ALA A 174 7.14 -1.48 24.33
CA ALA A 174 7.92 -0.30 24.58
C ALA A 174 7.17 0.69 25.49
N THR A 175 7.91 1.32 26.41
CA THR A 175 7.36 2.21 27.44
C THR A 175 6.73 3.50 26.91
N GLU A 176 6.85 3.78 25.61
CA GLU A 176 6.54 5.08 24.99
C GLU A 176 5.19 5.10 24.24
N ILE A 177 4.53 3.95 24.02
CA ILE A 177 3.21 3.90 23.40
C ILE A 177 2.12 4.18 24.46
N SER A 178 1.24 5.15 24.17
CA SER A 178 0.13 5.52 25.06
C SER A 178 -0.84 4.35 25.28
N ASP A 179 -1.52 4.30 26.42
CA ASP A 179 -2.51 3.25 26.70
C ASP A 179 -3.64 3.22 25.65
N THR A 180 -4.04 4.39 25.15
CA THR A 180 -5.01 4.50 24.05
C THR A 180 -4.50 3.83 22.78
N LEU A 181 -3.25 4.07 22.40
CA LEU A 181 -2.65 3.41 21.25
C LEU A 181 -2.51 1.91 21.50
N LYS A 182 -2.05 1.47 22.68
CA LYS A 182 -1.96 0.04 23.05
C LYS A 182 -3.28 -0.70 22.89
N LYS A 183 -4.42 -0.08 23.22
CA LYS A 183 -5.76 -0.66 22.99
C LYS A 183 -6.04 -0.98 21.52
N LEU A 184 -5.45 -0.23 20.59
CA LEU A 184 -5.63 -0.47 19.16
C LEU A 184 -4.95 -1.76 18.73
N PHE A 185 -3.88 -2.13 19.44
CA PHE A 185 -3.05 -3.28 19.16
C PHE A 185 -3.29 -4.46 20.12
N THR A 186 -4.49 -4.56 20.71
CA THR A 186 -4.80 -5.66 21.64
C THR A 186 -5.04 -6.97 20.92
N ILE A 187 -3.95 -7.73 20.76
CA ILE A 187 -3.96 -9.20 20.73
C ILE A 187 -2.96 -9.72 21.77
N PRO A 188 -3.25 -10.84 22.45
CA PRO A 188 -2.22 -11.64 23.12
C PRO A 188 -1.26 -12.20 22.07
N HIS A 189 -0.11 -11.58 21.90
CA HIS A 189 0.93 -12.14 21.03
C HIS A 189 1.61 -13.30 21.76
N GLN A 190 1.77 -14.43 21.07
CA GLN A 190 2.83 -15.35 21.50
C GLN A 190 4.16 -14.68 21.15
N GLN A 191 5.15 -14.78 22.03
CA GLN A 191 6.51 -14.37 21.68
C GLN A 191 6.89 -15.04 20.36
N SER A 192 7.36 -14.24 19.40
CA SER A 192 7.78 -14.76 18.10
C SER A 192 8.80 -15.87 18.32
N LYS A 193 8.46 -17.08 17.92
CA LYS A 193 9.49 -18.12 17.75
C LYS A 193 10.28 -17.71 16.49
N PRO A 194 11.61 -17.85 16.49
CA PRO A 194 12.38 -17.67 15.26
C PRO A 194 11.73 -18.49 14.15
N PHE A 195 11.50 -17.89 12.99
CA PHE A 195 11.00 -18.62 11.84
C PHE A 195 11.96 -19.77 11.53
N ASP A 196 11.37 -20.95 11.37
CA ASP A 196 12.08 -22.15 10.96
C ASP A 196 11.53 -22.54 9.58
N PRO A 197 12.26 -22.23 8.49
CA PRO A 197 11.81 -22.53 7.14
C PRO A 197 11.47 -24.01 6.95
N ILE A 198 12.18 -24.90 7.63
CA ILE A 198 11.96 -26.35 7.52
C ILE A 198 10.69 -26.74 8.26
N ALA A 199 10.49 -26.23 9.48
CA ALA A 199 9.28 -26.51 10.24
C ALA A 199 8.02 -25.93 9.57
N SER A 200 8.09 -24.70 9.03
CA SER A 200 7.00 -24.06 8.29
C SER A 200 6.68 -24.82 7.00
N GLN A 201 7.70 -25.29 6.27
CA GLN A 201 7.50 -26.14 5.10
C GLN A 201 6.84 -27.46 5.48
N GLN A 202 7.25 -28.10 6.58
CA GLN A 202 6.60 -29.31 7.08
C GLN A 202 5.14 -29.06 7.47
N LYS A 203 4.84 -27.94 8.16
CA LYS A 203 3.47 -27.53 8.51
C LYS A 203 2.60 -27.37 7.26
N ALA A 204 3.13 -26.79 6.18
CA ALA A 204 2.43 -26.69 4.91
C ALA A 204 2.10 -28.07 4.31
N LEU A 205 3.04 -29.00 4.33
CA LEU A 205 2.83 -30.37 3.82
C LEU A 205 1.81 -31.15 4.67
N ASP A 206 1.88 -31.02 5.99
CA ASP A 206 0.94 -31.65 6.92
C ASP A 206 -0.48 -31.09 6.71
N PHE A 207 -0.60 -29.77 6.56
CA PHE A 207 -1.87 -29.11 6.24
C PHE A 207 -2.44 -29.63 4.92
N LEU A 208 -1.64 -29.72 3.85
CA LEU A 208 -2.08 -30.23 2.57
C LEU A 208 -2.53 -31.69 2.65
N SER A 209 -1.81 -32.51 3.42
CA SER A 209 -2.19 -33.90 3.67
C SER A 209 -3.55 -33.99 4.36
N ALA A 210 -3.79 -33.18 5.40
CA ALA A 210 -5.07 -33.13 6.09
C ALA A 210 -6.20 -32.61 5.18
N PHE A 211 -5.93 -31.59 4.36
CA PHE A 211 -6.87 -31.04 3.39
C PHE A 211 -7.34 -32.10 2.39
N LEU A 212 -6.41 -32.80 1.72
CA LEU A 212 -6.72 -33.89 0.79
C LEU A 212 -7.28 -35.16 1.49
N SER A 213 -7.29 -35.17 2.82
CA SER A 213 -7.93 -36.24 3.60
C SER A 213 -9.33 -35.88 4.06
N ASN A 214 -9.76 -34.63 3.89
CA ASN A 214 -10.94 -34.06 4.56
C ASN A 214 -10.86 -34.20 6.09
N ASP A 215 -9.64 -34.13 6.65
CA ASP A 215 -9.38 -34.24 8.08
C ASP A 215 -9.25 -32.86 8.77
N LEU A 216 -9.32 -31.77 8.01
CA LEU A 216 -9.31 -30.40 8.55
C LEU A 216 -10.70 -30.03 9.09
N GLN A 217 -10.72 -29.22 10.15
CA GLN A 217 -11.97 -28.63 10.64
C GLN A 217 -12.39 -27.48 9.71
N ASP A 218 -13.70 -27.31 9.49
CA ASP A 218 -14.24 -26.19 8.69
C ASP A 218 -13.72 -24.84 9.20
N SER A 219 -13.60 -24.67 10.52
CA SER A 219 -13.07 -23.45 11.13
C SER A 219 -11.59 -23.16 10.82
N GLU A 220 -10.80 -24.16 10.45
CA GLU A 220 -9.41 -23.95 10.01
C GLU A 220 -9.36 -23.52 8.55
N LEU A 221 -10.21 -24.12 7.70
CA LEU A 221 -10.33 -23.72 6.29
C LEU A 221 -10.94 -22.33 6.13
N ASP A 222 -11.89 -21.97 6.98
CA ASP A 222 -12.52 -20.65 7.01
C ASP A 222 -11.52 -19.52 7.30
N LYS A 223 -10.44 -19.80 8.04
CA LYS A 223 -9.32 -18.86 8.25
C LYS A 223 -8.44 -18.66 7.02
N ILE A 224 -8.43 -19.64 6.10
CA ILE A 224 -7.76 -19.53 4.80
C ILE A 224 -8.68 -18.86 3.78
N HIS A 225 -9.95 -19.24 3.72
CA HIS A 225 -10.88 -18.73 2.71
C HIS A 225 -11.41 -17.33 3.03
N GLN A 226 -11.59 -16.99 4.31
CA GLN A 226 -12.20 -15.74 4.76
C GLN A 226 -11.48 -15.16 5.99
N PRO A 227 -10.17 -14.83 5.88
CA PRO A 227 -9.36 -14.35 7.01
C PRO A 227 -9.90 -13.04 7.61
N LEU A 228 -10.53 -12.19 6.80
CA LEU A 228 -11.08 -10.92 7.27
C LEU A 228 -12.26 -11.09 8.24
N ILE A 229 -12.95 -12.23 8.17
CA ILE A 229 -14.13 -12.55 8.99
C ILE A 229 -13.75 -13.50 10.14
N ASN A 230 -12.94 -14.51 9.85
CA ASN A 230 -12.65 -15.61 10.78
C ASN A 230 -11.28 -15.52 11.47
N GLY A 231 -10.52 -14.48 11.12
CA GLY A 231 -9.11 -14.35 11.49
C GLY A 231 -8.21 -15.16 10.56
N THR A 232 -6.97 -14.72 10.41
CA THR A 232 -5.96 -15.42 9.61
C THR A 232 -5.51 -16.73 10.28
N TYR A 233 -5.03 -17.67 9.46
CA TYR A 233 -4.40 -18.91 9.92
C TYR A 233 -2.91 -18.71 10.26
N PHE A 234 -2.31 -17.64 9.76
CA PHE A 234 -0.86 -17.44 9.76
C PHE A 234 -0.39 -16.55 10.91
N ASP A 235 0.80 -16.85 11.42
CA ASP A 235 1.45 -16.08 12.48
C ASP A 235 2.54 -15.12 11.95
N SER A 236 2.94 -15.25 10.67
CA SER A 236 3.83 -14.32 9.97
C SER A 236 3.60 -14.31 8.46
N VAL A 237 4.14 -13.29 7.78
CA VAL A 237 4.09 -13.18 6.30
C VAL A 237 4.97 -14.25 5.64
N GLU A 238 6.14 -14.59 6.22
CA GLU A 238 6.98 -15.70 5.74
C GLU A 238 6.25 -17.04 5.74
N GLU A 239 5.42 -17.31 6.76
CA GLU A 239 4.66 -18.55 6.83
C GLU A 239 3.60 -18.63 5.72
N LEU A 240 2.87 -17.52 5.47
CA LEU A 240 1.91 -17.41 4.37
C LEU A 240 2.58 -17.69 3.02
N TYR A 241 3.71 -17.03 2.74
CA TYR A 241 4.45 -17.24 1.48
C TYR A 241 5.10 -18.62 1.39
N THR A 242 5.43 -19.25 2.51
CA THR A 242 5.90 -20.65 2.55
C THR A 242 4.81 -21.62 2.09
N PHE A 243 3.57 -21.42 2.53
CA PHE A 243 2.42 -22.20 2.07
C PHE A 243 2.14 -21.98 0.58
N ILE A 244 2.12 -20.71 0.14
CA ILE A 244 1.91 -20.35 -1.28
C ILE A 244 2.98 -21.03 -2.15
N ARG A 245 4.26 -20.88 -1.79
CA ARG A 245 5.39 -21.51 -2.51
C ARG A 245 5.22 -23.02 -2.60
N ALA A 246 4.94 -23.67 -1.47
CA ALA A 246 4.81 -25.12 -1.42
C ALA A 246 3.69 -25.62 -2.33
N PHE A 247 2.50 -25.01 -2.27
CA PHE A 247 1.33 -25.48 -3.01
C PHE A 247 1.43 -25.18 -4.51
N LEU A 248 1.96 -24.01 -4.90
CA LEU A 248 2.20 -23.72 -6.31
C LEU A 248 3.22 -24.69 -6.93
N ILE A 249 4.35 -24.92 -6.26
CA ILE A 249 5.39 -25.83 -6.76
C ILE A 249 4.87 -27.28 -6.85
N ILE A 250 4.12 -27.74 -5.85
CA ILE A 250 3.46 -29.06 -5.91
C ILE A 250 2.46 -29.12 -7.07
N GLY A 251 1.61 -28.11 -7.20
CA GLY A 251 0.60 -28.05 -8.26
C GLY A 251 1.19 -28.14 -9.67
N LEU A 252 2.29 -27.40 -9.90
CA LEU A 252 3.03 -27.40 -11.16
C LEU A 252 3.79 -28.71 -11.41
N ASN A 253 4.58 -29.18 -10.44
CA ASN A 253 5.42 -30.38 -10.60
C ASN A 253 4.60 -31.66 -10.81
N TYR A 254 3.42 -31.74 -10.19
CA TYR A 254 2.53 -32.91 -10.28
C TYR A 254 1.37 -32.70 -11.28
N GLN A 255 1.41 -31.63 -12.07
CA GLN A 255 0.42 -31.36 -13.12
C GLN A 255 -1.04 -31.35 -12.60
N ILE A 256 -1.24 -30.80 -11.40
CA ILE A 256 -2.58 -30.50 -10.89
C ILE A 256 -3.21 -29.38 -11.73
N PHE A 257 -2.38 -28.44 -12.17
CA PHE A 257 -2.67 -27.45 -13.21
C PHE A 257 -1.42 -27.23 -14.07
N GLU A 258 -1.62 -26.82 -15.33
CA GLU A 258 -0.52 -26.64 -16.30
C GLU A 258 0.12 -25.24 -16.24
N GLY A 259 -0.54 -24.30 -15.57
CA GLY A 259 -0.24 -22.88 -15.63
C GLY A 259 -0.95 -22.21 -16.81
N GLN A 260 -1.57 -21.04 -16.63
CA GLN A 260 -2.08 -20.27 -17.75
C GLN A 260 -0.97 -19.35 -18.29
N ASN A 261 -0.79 -19.38 -19.61
CA ASN A 261 0.14 -18.47 -20.26
C ASN A 261 -0.50 -17.08 -20.31
N PHE A 262 -0.06 -16.19 -19.42
CA PHE A 262 -0.32 -14.77 -19.56
C PHE A 262 0.83 -14.11 -20.31
N GLU A 263 0.49 -13.21 -21.23
CA GLU A 263 1.51 -12.36 -21.80
C GLU A 263 2.13 -11.47 -20.71
N ARG A 264 3.37 -11.06 -20.95
CA ARG A 264 4.37 -10.81 -19.91
C ARG A 264 4.30 -9.43 -19.27
N ILE A 265 4.09 -9.28 -17.97
CA ILE A 265 4.45 -8.01 -17.29
C ILE A 265 5.97 -7.98 -17.13
N VAL A 266 6.67 -7.14 -17.89
CA VAL A 266 8.15 -6.99 -17.85
C VAL A 266 8.59 -5.59 -17.44
N ASP A 267 9.76 -5.53 -16.79
CA ASP A 267 10.45 -4.37 -16.19
C ASP A 267 10.46 -3.10 -17.06
N GLU A 268 10.65 -3.27 -18.38
CA GLU A 268 10.84 -2.19 -19.37
C GLU A 268 9.68 -1.18 -19.46
N HIS A 269 8.56 -1.45 -18.80
CA HIS A 269 7.37 -0.59 -18.86
C HIS A 269 7.24 0.35 -17.67
N TYR A 270 7.84 0.04 -16.51
CA TYR A 270 7.37 0.59 -15.26
C TYR A 270 8.22 1.73 -14.71
N GLY A 271 9.52 1.74 -15.00
CA GLY A 271 10.47 2.55 -14.23
C GLY A 271 10.47 2.21 -12.73
N PHE A 272 9.74 1.15 -12.31
CA PHE A 272 9.89 0.42 -11.06
C PHE A 272 11.05 -0.54 -11.30
N ASN A 273 11.97 -0.71 -10.36
CA ASN A 273 13.05 -1.68 -10.49
C ASN A 273 12.49 -3.10 -10.25
N ILE A 274 11.56 -3.56 -11.09
CA ILE A 274 10.98 -4.91 -10.98
C ILE A 274 11.98 -5.84 -11.64
N THR A 275 12.80 -6.51 -10.84
CA THR A 275 13.97 -7.25 -11.35
C THR A 275 13.66 -8.68 -11.80
N LEU A 276 12.41 -9.15 -11.70
CA LEU A 276 12.06 -10.52 -12.07
C LEU A 276 12.00 -10.77 -13.57
N ASN A 277 12.39 -11.99 -13.92
CA ASN A 277 12.26 -12.53 -15.27
C ASN A 277 10.78 -12.70 -15.67
N PRO A 278 10.46 -12.66 -16.98
CA PRO A 278 9.09 -12.84 -17.46
C PRO A 278 8.48 -14.21 -17.10
N LEU A 279 7.15 -14.31 -17.02
CA LEU A 279 6.44 -15.60 -17.00
C LEU A 279 6.66 -16.34 -18.34
N VAL A 280 7.33 -17.50 -18.30
CA VAL A 280 7.61 -18.32 -19.49
C VAL A 280 7.09 -19.74 -19.27
N ILE A 281 6.38 -20.28 -20.27
CA ILE A 281 5.91 -21.68 -20.25
C ILE A 281 7.10 -22.62 -20.03
N GLY A 282 6.97 -23.50 -19.04
CA GLY A 282 8.03 -24.43 -18.64
C GLY A 282 9.05 -23.85 -17.66
N GLN A 283 8.85 -22.60 -17.21
CA GLN A 283 9.68 -21.93 -16.18
C GLN A 283 8.84 -21.41 -15.01
N PHE A 284 7.59 -21.86 -14.86
CA PHE A 284 6.70 -21.39 -13.79
C PHE A 284 7.23 -21.73 -12.39
N VAL A 285 7.90 -22.88 -12.22
CA VAL A 285 8.48 -23.26 -10.93
C VAL A 285 9.60 -22.31 -10.55
N GLU A 286 10.50 -22.01 -11.49
CA GLU A 286 11.57 -21.04 -11.30
C GLU A 286 11.01 -19.63 -11.02
N TYR A 287 9.97 -19.22 -11.73
CA TYR A 287 9.31 -17.94 -11.48
C TYR A 287 8.70 -17.86 -10.06
N VAL A 288 7.97 -18.90 -9.62
CA VAL A 288 7.39 -18.95 -8.27
C VAL A 288 8.49 -18.84 -7.21
N ASP A 289 9.59 -19.58 -7.39
CA ASP A 289 10.74 -19.52 -6.50
C ASP A 289 11.35 -18.11 -6.47
N GLU A 290 11.61 -17.51 -7.64
CA GLU A 290 12.21 -16.18 -7.75
C GLU A 290 11.30 -15.09 -7.17
N ALA A 291 10.01 -15.09 -7.53
CA ALA A 291 9.03 -14.10 -7.08
C ALA A 291 8.88 -14.08 -5.56
N ILE A 292 8.61 -15.24 -4.97
CA ILE A 292 8.45 -15.34 -3.52
C ILE A 292 9.79 -15.07 -2.82
N SER A 293 10.92 -15.43 -3.44
CA SER A 293 12.22 -15.07 -2.87
C SER A 293 12.41 -13.55 -2.85
N GLN A 294 12.04 -12.83 -3.90
CA GLN A 294 12.17 -11.36 -3.92
C GLN A 294 11.30 -10.69 -2.88
N ILE A 295 10.01 -11.09 -2.76
CA ILE A 295 9.09 -10.51 -1.77
C ILE A 295 9.68 -10.64 -0.35
N VAL A 296 10.11 -11.84 0.02
CA VAL A 296 10.66 -12.09 1.37
C VAL A 296 12.04 -11.43 1.53
N GLU A 297 12.86 -11.36 0.47
CA GLU A 297 14.18 -10.70 0.50
C GLU A 297 14.11 -9.18 0.68
N GLU A 298 13.21 -8.50 -0.03
CA GLU A 298 13.03 -7.04 -0.02
C GLU A 298 12.38 -6.57 1.28
N GLY A 299 11.30 -7.25 1.71
CA GLY A 299 10.66 -6.99 3.00
C GLY A 299 11.58 -7.32 4.19
N GLU A 300 11.80 -8.61 4.42
CA GLU A 300 12.37 -9.10 5.69
C GLU A 300 13.90 -9.23 5.70
N GLY A 301 14.60 -9.13 4.57
CA GLY A 301 16.07 -9.18 4.51
C GLY A 301 16.70 -10.53 4.89
N VAL A 302 15.98 -11.63 4.68
CA VAL A 302 16.21 -13.02 5.16
C VAL A 302 17.59 -13.65 5.00
N TRP A 303 18.43 -13.20 4.07
CA TRP A 303 19.68 -13.91 3.74
C TRP A 303 20.97 -13.26 4.29
N GLY A 304 20.86 -12.32 5.23
CA GLY A 304 22.01 -11.66 5.85
C GLY A 304 21.84 -11.40 7.35
N VAL A 305 22.89 -11.71 8.12
CA VAL A 305 23.10 -11.10 9.45
C VAL A 305 24.40 -10.31 9.39
N PRO A 306 24.34 -8.96 9.40
CA PRO A 306 23.14 -8.12 9.48
C PRO A 306 22.29 -8.15 8.19
N PRO A 307 21.00 -7.77 8.26
CA PRO A 307 20.13 -7.60 7.08
C PRO A 307 20.77 -6.71 6.01
N SER A 308 20.33 -6.86 4.76
CA SER A 308 20.90 -6.11 3.64
C SER A 308 20.73 -4.60 3.84
N LEU A 309 21.71 -3.79 3.38
CA LEU A 309 21.64 -2.32 3.50
C LEU A 309 20.45 -1.68 2.76
N GLY A 310 19.78 -2.44 1.89
CA GLY A 310 18.63 -1.98 1.11
C GLY A 310 17.30 -2.59 1.53
N SER A 311 17.22 -3.46 2.54
CA SER A 311 15.93 -4.02 2.97
C SER A 311 15.06 -2.99 3.68
N HIS A 312 13.75 -3.19 3.65
CA HIS A 312 12.79 -2.28 4.28
C HIS A 312 13.10 -2.09 5.77
N PHE A 313 13.47 -3.16 6.48
CA PHE A 313 13.95 -3.11 7.87
C PHE A 313 15.02 -2.04 8.12
N TRP A 314 16.06 -2.03 7.29
CA TRP A 314 17.20 -1.12 7.49
C TRP A 314 16.87 0.30 7.01
N VAL A 315 15.97 0.46 6.05
CA VAL A 315 15.41 1.79 5.76
C VAL A 315 14.79 2.39 7.02
N PHE A 316 13.92 1.65 7.71
CA PHE A 316 13.24 2.14 8.91
C PHE A 316 14.16 2.29 10.13
N GLN A 317 15.08 1.34 10.34
CA GLN A 317 16.10 1.46 11.40
C GLN A 317 17.01 2.68 11.16
N THR A 318 17.36 3.03 9.92
CA THR A 318 18.16 4.23 9.61
C THR A 318 17.42 5.49 10.05
N ILE A 319 16.14 5.57 9.73
CA ILE A 319 15.29 6.71 10.07
C ILE A 319 15.22 6.88 11.60
N LEU A 320 15.03 5.79 12.35
CA LEU A 320 14.98 5.82 13.83
C LEU A 320 16.30 6.31 14.46
N ASP A 321 17.42 5.78 13.98
CA ASP A 321 18.75 6.18 14.46
C ASP A 321 19.01 7.67 14.22
N GLU A 322 18.60 8.20 13.09
CA GLU A 322 18.78 9.61 12.77
C GLU A 322 17.83 10.53 13.57
N ILE A 323 16.54 10.18 13.70
CA ILE A 323 15.58 10.96 14.50
C ILE A 323 16.06 11.07 15.96
N SER A 324 16.47 9.96 16.57
CA SER A 324 16.88 9.89 17.99
C SER A 324 18.15 10.71 18.32
N ASN A 325 18.89 11.12 17.30
CA ASN A 325 20.12 11.89 17.42
C ASN A 325 19.97 13.36 16.98
N GLU A 326 18.91 13.71 16.25
CA GLU A 326 18.77 15.03 15.63
C GLU A 326 18.74 16.17 16.67
N GLU A 327 17.95 16.03 17.72
CA GLU A 327 17.86 17.03 18.79
C GLU A 327 19.19 17.17 19.54
N LYS A 328 19.90 16.06 19.77
CA LYS A 328 21.22 16.06 20.45
C LYS A 328 22.28 16.78 19.62
N ILE A 329 22.23 16.62 18.29
CA ILE A 329 23.19 17.23 17.36
C ILE A 329 22.91 18.73 17.19
N THR A 330 21.64 19.11 17.08
CA THR A 330 21.26 20.48 16.70
C THR A 330 20.94 21.38 17.91
N GLY A 331 20.53 20.80 19.03
CA GLY A 331 20.05 21.51 20.21
C GLY A 331 18.64 22.10 20.04
N LEU A 332 17.91 21.75 18.98
CA LEU A 332 16.55 22.20 18.72
C LEU A 332 15.57 21.03 18.78
N PRO A 333 14.34 21.23 19.28
CA PRO A 333 13.27 20.25 19.15
C PRO A 333 13.05 19.88 17.68
N PHE A 334 12.80 18.60 17.42
CA PHE A 334 12.68 18.10 16.05
C PHE A 334 11.39 17.30 15.84
N GLU A 335 10.40 18.00 15.30
CA GLU A 335 9.09 17.46 14.91
C GLU A 335 8.99 17.40 13.37
N PRO A 336 9.38 16.28 12.73
CA PRO A 336 9.44 16.15 11.28
C PRO A 336 8.08 16.02 10.59
N ALA A 337 7.03 15.69 11.34
CA ALA A 337 5.70 15.46 10.82
C ALA A 337 4.77 16.67 11.00
N LEU A 338 3.80 16.79 10.10
CA LEU A 338 2.60 17.58 10.29
C LEU A 338 1.73 16.91 11.38
N PRO A 339 0.93 17.66 12.15
CA PRO A 339 0.09 17.11 13.21
C PRO A 339 -1.17 16.45 12.65
N VAL A 340 -0.98 15.47 11.77
CA VAL A 340 -2.04 14.70 11.13
C VAL A 340 -2.65 13.74 12.15
N VAL A 341 -3.98 13.62 12.14
CA VAL A 341 -4.70 12.68 13.01
C VAL A 341 -4.48 11.23 12.58
N TRP A 342 -4.52 10.30 13.52
CA TRP A 342 -4.46 8.86 13.26
C TRP A 342 -5.78 8.35 12.71
N ASN A 343 -5.72 7.41 11.74
CA ASN A 343 -6.88 6.85 11.05
C ASN A 343 -7.98 7.90 10.81
N PRO A 344 -7.66 8.97 10.04
CA PRO A 344 -8.69 9.91 9.63
C PRO A 344 -9.80 9.14 8.92
N THR A 345 -11.04 9.61 9.03
CA THR A 345 -12.11 9.09 8.18
C THR A 345 -13.22 10.09 7.97
N ILE A 346 -13.85 10.06 6.79
CA ILE A 346 -15.09 10.77 6.51
C ILE A 346 -16.33 10.05 7.10
N SER A 347 -16.22 8.75 7.42
CA SER A 347 -17.37 7.91 7.79
C SER A 347 -17.04 6.85 8.84
N LEU A 348 -17.83 6.81 9.92
CA LEU A 348 -17.78 5.78 10.97
C LEU A 348 -18.89 4.71 10.81
N GLU A 349 -19.47 4.59 9.62
CA GLU A 349 -20.53 3.61 9.37
C GLU A 349 -20.02 2.18 9.57
N GLU A 350 -20.69 1.42 10.45
CA GLU A 350 -20.25 0.07 10.82
C GLU A 350 -20.17 -0.91 9.65
N ASN A 351 -21.02 -0.72 8.63
CA ASN A 351 -21.07 -1.62 7.48
C ASN A 351 -19.93 -1.40 6.47
N LYS A 352 -19.02 -0.44 6.70
CA LYS A 352 -17.86 -0.13 5.85
C LYS A 352 -16.53 -0.57 6.45
N HIS A 353 -16.50 -0.85 7.74
CA HIS A 353 -15.28 -1.20 8.48
C HIS A 353 -15.35 -2.64 8.97
N LEU A 354 -14.20 -3.28 9.13
CA LEU A 354 -14.16 -4.62 9.70
C LEU A 354 -14.49 -4.60 11.19
N LYS A 355 -15.20 -5.65 11.62
CA LYS A 355 -15.35 -5.97 13.05
C LYS A 355 -14.22 -6.90 13.45
N ASN A 356 -13.80 -6.83 14.71
CA ASN A 356 -12.84 -7.78 15.26
C ASN A 356 -13.39 -9.21 15.09
N PRO A 357 -12.68 -10.12 14.40
CA PRO A 357 -13.13 -11.50 14.20
C PRO A 357 -13.47 -12.25 15.49
N SER A 358 -12.69 -12.04 16.56
CA SER A 358 -12.85 -12.74 17.84
C SER A 358 -13.96 -12.17 18.71
N THR A 359 -14.07 -10.85 18.81
CA THR A 359 -15.05 -10.18 19.71
C THR A 359 -16.32 -9.73 19.00
N GLN A 360 -16.29 -9.64 17.67
CA GLN A 360 -17.33 -9.05 16.82
C GLN A 360 -17.63 -7.58 17.14
N GLU A 361 -16.72 -6.90 17.82
CA GLU A 361 -16.81 -5.48 18.15
C GLU A 361 -16.23 -4.61 17.02
N ASN A 362 -16.73 -3.37 16.90
CA ASN A 362 -16.15 -2.39 15.98
C ASN A 362 -14.75 -1.98 16.46
N ALA A 363 -13.94 -1.44 15.55
CA ALA A 363 -12.71 -0.75 15.95
C ALA A 363 -13.00 0.30 17.04
N PRO A 364 -12.11 0.48 18.03
CA PRO A 364 -12.32 1.46 19.08
C PRO A 364 -12.57 2.85 18.49
N TYR A 365 -13.51 3.62 19.04
CA TYR A 365 -13.70 5.01 18.59
C TYR A 365 -12.42 5.85 18.79
N GLU A 366 -11.62 5.53 19.81
CA GLU A 366 -10.32 6.16 20.05
C GLU A 366 -9.28 5.82 18.96
N ALA A 367 -9.56 4.81 18.12
CA ALA A 367 -8.72 4.38 17.01
C ALA A 367 -8.89 5.23 15.77
N THR A 368 -10.05 5.87 15.59
CA THR A 368 -10.43 6.54 14.35
C THR A 368 -10.75 7.99 14.63
N TYR A 369 -10.30 8.87 13.75
CA TYR A 369 -10.61 10.28 13.85
C TYR A 369 -11.60 10.68 12.78
N LYS A 370 -12.85 10.96 13.18
CA LYS A 370 -13.84 11.50 12.26
C LYS A 370 -13.50 12.94 11.89
N VAL A 371 -13.07 13.16 10.65
CA VAL A 371 -12.82 14.48 10.10
C VAL A 371 -14.15 15.23 10.00
N THR A 372 -14.18 16.47 10.48
CA THR A 372 -15.41 17.31 10.47
C THR A 372 -15.28 18.55 9.60
N ASN A 373 -14.06 18.90 9.19
CA ASN A 373 -13.81 20.03 8.32
C ASN A 373 -14.37 19.81 6.91
N GLU A 374 -15.17 20.76 6.41
CA GLU A 374 -15.85 20.65 5.12
C GLU A 374 -14.88 20.55 3.93
N VAL A 375 -13.80 21.33 3.92
CA VAL A 375 -12.81 21.32 2.83
C VAL A 375 -12.05 20.00 2.83
N ALA A 376 -11.62 19.55 4.01
CA ALA A 376 -10.91 18.28 4.16
C ALA A 376 -11.77 17.08 3.74
N ILE A 377 -13.03 17.01 4.20
CA ILE A 377 -13.96 15.92 3.81
C ILE A 377 -14.10 15.85 2.28
N LYS A 378 -14.35 16.99 1.62
CA LYS A 378 -14.50 17.01 0.15
C LYS A 378 -13.21 16.62 -0.59
N ALA A 379 -12.06 16.98 -0.04
CA ALA A 379 -10.76 16.59 -0.60
C ALA A 379 -10.50 15.09 -0.40
N MET A 380 -10.87 14.51 0.75
CA MET A 380 -10.83 13.07 1.01
C MET A 380 -11.78 12.31 0.07
N GLU A 381 -13.02 12.77 -0.13
CA GLU A 381 -13.95 12.17 -1.09
C GLU A 381 -13.40 12.16 -2.53
N LEU A 382 -12.71 13.23 -2.94
CA LEU A 382 -12.03 13.30 -4.24
C LEU A 382 -10.86 12.29 -4.31
N PHE A 383 -10.10 12.17 -3.22
CA PHE A 383 -8.99 11.21 -3.11
C PHE A 383 -9.48 9.77 -3.20
N ASP A 384 -10.53 9.41 -2.45
CA ASP A 384 -11.09 8.06 -2.42
C ASP A 384 -11.65 7.64 -3.77
N GLN A 385 -12.30 8.57 -4.48
CA GLN A 385 -12.74 8.34 -5.85
C GLN A 385 -11.55 8.12 -6.79
N ALA A 386 -10.53 8.98 -6.72
CA ALA A 386 -9.34 8.85 -7.57
C ALA A 386 -8.61 7.52 -7.31
N TYR A 387 -8.47 7.13 -6.04
CA TYR A 387 -7.88 5.87 -5.64
C TYR A 387 -8.71 4.67 -6.14
N SER A 388 -10.03 4.69 -5.95
CA SER A 388 -10.91 3.60 -6.41
C SER A 388 -10.88 3.42 -7.94
N VAL A 389 -10.87 4.53 -8.69
CA VAL A 389 -10.75 4.51 -10.14
C VAL A 389 -9.39 3.97 -10.58
N MET A 390 -8.31 4.36 -9.88
CA MET A 390 -6.97 3.83 -10.11
C MET A 390 -6.90 2.32 -9.90
N VAL A 391 -7.45 1.80 -8.79
CA VAL A 391 -7.48 0.36 -8.50
C VAL A 391 -8.21 -0.42 -9.61
N LYS A 392 -9.35 0.10 -10.12
CA LYS A 392 -10.06 -0.50 -11.25
C LYS A 392 -9.23 -0.51 -12.54
N MET A 393 -8.50 0.57 -12.82
CA MET A 393 -7.60 0.61 -13.98
C MET A 393 -6.44 -0.38 -13.80
N LEU A 394 -5.86 -0.50 -12.61
CA LEU A 394 -4.83 -1.51 -12.32
C LEU A 394 -5.39 -2.92 -12.51
N SER A 395 -6.58 -3.22 -11.99
CA SER A 395 -7.23 -4.53 -12.20
C SER A 395 -7.46 -4.82 -13.68
N GLY A 396 -7.91 -3.84 -14.46
CA GLY A 396 -8.07 -3.99 -15.92
C GLY A 396 -6.75 -4.16 -16.64
N PHE A 397 -5.70 -3.52 -16.16
CA PHE A 397 -4.36 -3.67 -16.69
C PHE A 397 -3.79 -5.07 -16.42
N PHE A 398 -3.83 -5.54 -15.16
CA PHE A 398 -3.32 -6.87 -14.78
C PHE A 398 -4.17 -8.01 -15.35
N GLY A 399 -5.50 -7.86 -15.36
CA GLY A 399 -6.43 -8.91 -15.77
C GLY A 399 -6.58 -9.07 -17.29
N HIS A 400 -6.23 -8.05 -18.06
CA HIS A 400 -6.24 -8.08 -19.53
C HIS A 400 -4.85 -7.88 -20.11
N TYR A 401 -3.80 -8.16 -19.36
CA TYR A 401 -2.46 -7.88 -19.83
C TYR A 401 -2.14 -8.64 -21.12
N GLU A 402 -1.77 -7.89 -22.16
CA GLU A 402 -1.41 -8.41 -23.47
C GLU A 402 -0.41 -7.44 -24.13
N ILE A 403 0.59 -7.97 -24.85
CA ILE A 403 1.61 -7.21 -25.57
C ILE A 403 2.05 -7.95 -26.83
N ASP A 404 1.97 -7.29 -27.98
CA ASP A 404 2.51 -7.83 -29.22
C ASP A 404 4.03 -7.98 -29.11
N GLN A 405 4.53 -9.21 -29.09
CA GLN A 405 5.96 -9.52 -28.91
C GLN A 405 6.85 -9.05 -30.07
N THR A 406 6.26 -8.74 -31.23
CA THR A 406 6.98 -8.24 -32.41
C THR A 406 7.15 -6.72 -32.33
N THR A 407 6.12 -6.01 -31.86
CA THR A 407 6.08 -4.54 -31.87
C THR A 407 6.29 -3.90 -30.50
N GLY A 408 6.11 -4.64 -29.40
CA GLY A 408 6.10 -4.14 -28.03
C GLY A 408 4.86 -3.32 -27.68
N ILE A 409 3.82 -3.34 -28.53
CA ILE A 409 2.63 -2.50 -28.39
C ILE A 409 1.54 -3.27 -27.65
N ARG A 410 0.91 -2.62 -26.66
CA ARG A 410 -0.26 -3.14 -25.94
C ARG A 410 -1.55 -2.90 -26.73
N PRO A 411 -2.58 -3.73 -26.58
CA PRO A 411 -3.92 -3.37 -27.03
C PRO A 411 -4.38 -2.05 -26.43
N ASN A 412 -5.15 -1.29 -27.21
CA ASN A 412 -5.58 0.07 -26.89
C ASN A 412 -6.16 0.22 -25.47
N LYS A 413 -7.06 -0.69 -25.08
CA LYS A 413 -7.70 -0.71 -23.76
C LYS A 413 -6.68 -0.91 -22.62
N VAL A 414 -5.79 -1.89 -22.77
CA VAL A 414 -4.73 -2.19 -21.79
C VAL A 414 -3.75 -1.03 -21.69
N ASN A 415 -3.41 -0.43 -22.83
CA ASN A 415 -2.57 0.76 -22.91
C ASN A 415 -3.24 1.95 -22.20
N ALA A 416 -4.55 2.16 -22.35
CA ALA A 416 -5.28 3.24 -21.67
C ALA A 416 -5.22 3.11 -20.15
N TYR A 417 -5.45 1.90 -19.62
CA TYR A 417 -5.29 1.63 -18.19
C TYR A 417 -3.86 1.90 -17.71
N PHE A 418 -2.88 1.37 -18.43
CA PHE A 418 -1.47 1.48 -18.10
C PHE A 418 -0.97 2.94 -18.10
N GLN A 419 -1.19 3.65 -19.21
CA GLN A 419 -0.78 5.05 -19.44
C GLN A 419 -1.58 6.07 -18.62
N THR A 420 -2.45 5.61 -17.71
CA THR A 420 -3.25 6.49 -16.86
C THR A 420 -3.08 6.16 -15.39
N ALA A 421 -3.11 4.87 -15.02
CA ALA A 421 -2.96 4.44 -13.64
C ALA A 421 -1.56 4.77 -13.07
N PHE A 422 -0.49 4.36 -13.76
CA PHE A 422 0.89 4.56 -13.28
C PHE A 422 1.34 6.01 -13.42
N TYR A 423 1.04 6.59 -14.57
CA TYR A 423 1.19 8.02 -14.82
C TYR A 423 -0.04 8.47 -15.58
N PRO A 424 -0.81 9.48 -15.13
CA PRO A 424 -0.51 10.40 -14.05
C PRO A 424 -1.16 10.08 -12.69
N PHE A 425 -1.96 9.01 -12.51
CA PHE A 425 -2.72 8.82 -11.26
C PHE A 425 -1.83 8.65 -10.02
N MET A 426 -0.94 7.66 -9.99
CA MET A 426 -0.08 7.44 -8.82
C MET A 426 0.79 8.67 -8.50
N THR A 427 1.38 9.29 -9.53
CA THR A 427 2.44 10.31 -9.40
C THR A 427 1.92 11.74 -9.28
N ASN A 428 0.88 12.09 -10.04
CA ASN A 428 0.33 13.45 -10.10
C ASN A 428 -1.07 13.55 -9.51
N ILE A 429 -1.72 12.47 -9.04
CA ILE A 429 -3.04 12.59 -8.41
C ILE A 429 -2.96 12.13 -6.96
N ILE A 430 -2.73 10.84 -6.73
CA ILE A 430 -2.76 10.22 -5.40
C ILE A 430 -1.74 10.88 -4.48
N ARG A 431 -0.46 10.91 -4.85
CA ARG A 431 0.57 11.45 -3.97
C ARG A 431 0.37 12.93 -3.62
N PRO A 432 0.24 13.87 -4.59
CA PRO A 432 0.13 15.26 -4.21
C PRO A 432 -1.24 15.59 -3.58
N LEU A 433 -2.33 14.90 -3.94
CA LEU A 433 -3.61 15.10 -3.23
C LEU A 433 -3.53 14.60 -1.78
N GLY A 434 -2.89 13.44 -1.54
CA GLY A 434 -2.66 12.94 -0.17
C GLY A 434 -1.81 13.89 0.68
N GLU A 435 -0.69 14.36 0.14
CA GLU A 435 0.16 15.38 0.78
C GLU A 435 -0.59 16.69 1.05
N MET A 436 -1.51 17.08 0.15
CA MET A 436 -2.35 18.28 0.31
C MET A 436 -3.36 18.11 1.45
N ILE A 437 -4.04 16.97 1.54
CA ILE A 437 -5.02 16.69 2.59
C ILE A 437 -4.34 16.73 3.97
N CYS A 438 -3.09 16.25 4.08
CA CYS A 438 -2.29 16.33 5.30
C CYS A 438 -1.98 17.75 5.79
N ARG A 439 -2.30 18.80 5.02
CA ARG A 439 -2.17 20.21 5.39
C ARG A 439 -3.52 20.89 5.64
N LEU A 440 -4.62 20.21 5.35
CA LEU A 440 -5.97 20.71 5.63
C LEU A 440 -6.32 20.44 7.10
N PRO A 441 -7.10 21.32 7.75
CA PRO A 441 -7.55 21.11 9.13
C PRO A 441 -8.48 19.90 9.25
N ALA A 442 -8.36 19.13 10.33
CA ALA A 442 -9.26 18.02 10.62
C ALA A 442 -10.63 18.49 11.14
N ASP A 443 -10.64 19.61 11.87
CA ASP A 443 -11.81 20.10 12.59
C ASP A 443 -12.56 21.24 11.88
N ALA A 444 -13.87 21.27 12.07
CA ALA A 444 -14.74 22.32 11.56
C ALA A 444 -14.56 23.69 12.25
N ASP A 445 -14.07 23.71 13.49
CA ASP A 445 -13.87 24.93 14.29
C ASP A 445 -12.54 25.65 13.97
N PHE A 446 -11.70 25.07 13.11
CA PHE A 446 -10.46 25.69 12.68
C PHE A 446 -10.71 27.03 11.97
N VAL A 447 -10.05 28.07 12.47
CA VAL A 447 -10.03 29.40 11.86
C VAL A 447 -8.70 29.60 11.13
N PRO A 448 -8.70 29.82 9.80
CA PRO A 448 -7.49 30.10 9.04
C PRO A 448 -6.72 31.28 9.59
N ASN A 449 -5.41 31.12 9.66
CA ASN A 449 -4.51 32.13 10.19
C ASN A 449 -3.30 32.27 9.29
N GLU A 450 -3.47 33.00 8.19
CA GLU A 450 -2.40 33.30 7.23
C GLU A 450 -1.57 32.06 6.84
N GLY A 451 -2.24 30.95 6.55
CA GLY A 451 -1.61 29.71 6.10
C GLY A 451 -0.91 28.87 7.18
N LYS A 452 -0.87 29.30 8.45
CA LYS A 452 -0.26 28.52 9.52
C LYS A 452 -0.80 27.08 9.55
N VAL A 453 0.11 26.11 9.71
CA VAL A 453 -0.24 24.69 9.86
C VAL A 453 -1.27 24.52 10.98
N PRO A 454 -2.41 23.85 10.73
CA PRO A 454 -3.40 23.55 11.76
C PRO A 454 -2.80 22.75 12.92
N GLU A 455 -3.33 22.91 14.13
CA GLU A 455 -2.91 22.09 15.29
C GLU A 455 -3.33 20.62 15.15
N ARG A 456 -4.37 20.36 14.35
CA ARG A 456 -4.77 19.02 13.90
C ARG A 456 -5.08 19.06 12.41
N CYS A 457 -4.32 18.29 11.66
CA CYS A 457 -4.49 18.14 10.23
C CYS A 457 -5.28 16.86 9.91
N ALA A 458 -6.05 16.90 8.82
CA ALA A 458 -6.68 15.71 8.24
C ALA A 458 -5.62 14.81 7.58
N GLY A 459 -6.06 13.70 7.00
CA GLY A 459 -5.27 12.83 6.12
C GLY A 459 -6.21 12.01 5.24
N PRO A 460 -5.75 11.44 4.11
CA PRO A 460 -6.58 10.56 3.30
C PRO A 460 -6.90 9.26 4.06
N ASP A 461 -8.14 8.78 3.99
CA ASP A 461 -8.58 7.55 4.66
C ASP A 461 -8.65 6.34 3.73
N PHE A 462 -8.49 6.56 2.42
CA PHE A 462 -8.58 5.53 1.40
C PHE A 462 -9.91 4.78 1.48
N LEU A 463 -11.02 5.47 1.76
CA LEU A 463 -12.28 4.80 2.03
C LEU A 463 -12.83 4.14 0.76
N LEU A 464 -13.07 2.82 0.85
CA LEU A 464 -13.91 2.09 -0.11
C LEU A 464 -15.35 2.13 0.38
N ASN A 465 -16.23 2.73 -0.42
CA ASN A 465 -17.65 2.88 -0.11
C ASN A 465 -18.45 1.58 -0.38
N ILE A 466 -18.02 0.48 0.20
CA ILE A 466 -18.60 -0.86 0.04
C ILE A 466 -18.65 -1.60 1.37
N SER A 467 -19.43 -2.69 1.42
CA SER A 467 -19.41 -3.59 2.57
C SER A 467 -18.23 -4.56 2.50
N PRO A 468 -17.41 -4.69 3.56
CA PRO A 468 -16.25 -5.57 3.53
C PRO A 468 -16.59 -7.07 3.66
N ASN A 469 -17.87 -7.39 3.91
CA ASN A 469 -18.37 -8.76 4.06
C ASN A 469 -19.22 -9.23 2.87
N ASN A 470 -19.36 -8.40 1.83
CA ASN A 470 -20.15 -8.72 0.65
C ASN A 470 -19.22 -8.99 -0.55
N GLU A 471 -19.08 -10.26 -0.93
CA GLU A 471 -18.23 -10.66 -2.06
C GLU A 471 -18.63 -10.00 -3.39
N THR A 472 -19.93 -9.71 -3.58
CA THR A 472 -20.40 -9.04 -4.80
C THR A 472 -19.94 -7.59 -4.82
N ASP A 473 -20.07 -6.88 -3.69
CA ASP A 473 -19.62 -5.48 -3.60
C ASP A 473 -18.09 -5.38 -3.75
N ILE A 474 -17.35 -6.32 -3.14
CA ILE A 474 -15.89 -6.41 -3.27
C ILE A 474 -15.50 -6.61 -4.74
N LYS A 475 -16.13 -7.58 -5.40
CA LYS A 475 -15.89 -7.87 -6.82
C LYS A 475 -16.20 -6.67 -7.70
N ASP A 476 -17.34 -6.02 -7.49
CA ASP A 476 -17.74 -4.84 -8.24
C ASP A 476 -16.82 -3.64 -7.98
N ALA A 477 -16.23 -3.53 -6.79
CA ALA A 477 -15.27 -2.47 -6.47
C ALA A 477 -13.95 -2.62 -7.23
N ILE A 478 -13.44 -3.85 -7.36
CA ILE A 478 -12.12 -4.09 -7.97
C ILE A 478 -12.17 -4.32 -9.47
N LEU A 479 -13.26 -4.89 -10.02
CA LEU A 479 -13.31 -5.21 -11.44
C LEU A 479 -13.21 -3.94 -12.31
N PRO A 480 -12.47 -4.01 -13.43
CA PRO A 480 -12.44 -2.92 -14.39
C PRO A 480 -13.80 -2.72 -15.05
N SER A 481 -14.07 -1.51 -15.53
CA SER A 481 -15.17 -1.28 -16.46
C SER A 481 -14.70 -1.54 -17.89
N ASP A 482 -15.52 -2.22 -18.67
CA ASP A 482 -15.29 -2.41 -20.11
C ASP A 482 -15.81 -1.24 -20.96
N ASP A 483 -16.26 -0.16 -20.32
CA ASP A 483 -16.81 1.03 -20.98
C ASP A 483 -15.90 2.24 -20.74
N CYS A 484 -15.34 2.80 -21.82
CA CYS A 484 -14.55 4.04 -21.76
C CYS A 484 -15.35 5.19 -21.15
N LYS A 485 -16.66 5.23 -21.40
CA LYS A 485 -17.54 6.29 -20.90
C LYS A 485 -17.60 6.31 -19.38
N TYR A 486 -17.57 5.13 -18.73
CA TYR A 486 -17.50 5.05 -17.27
C TYR A 486 -16.32 5.86 -16.73
N TYR A 487 -15.12 5.64 -17.25
CA TYR A 487 -13.92 6.36 -16.81
C TYR A 487 -13.98 7.85 -17.14
N LEU A 488 -14.44 8.20 -18.34
CA LEU A 488 -14.63 9.60 -18.72
C LEU A 488 -15.58 10.34 -17.77
N ASP A 489 -16.70 9.72 -17.41
CA ASP A 489 -17.66 10.27 -16.46
C ASP A 489 -17.02 10.44 -15.06
N GLN A 490 -16.20 9.49 -14.62
CA GLN A 490 -15.43 9.63 -13.37
C GLN A 490 -14.44 10.80 -13.42
N PHE A 491 -13.67 10.95 -14.51
CA PHE A 491 -12.71 12.05 -14.63
C PHE A 491 -13.41 13.42 -14.69
N ASN A 492 -14.55 13.51 -15.37
CA ASN A 492 -15.36 14.73 -15.41
C ASN A 492 -15.95 15.10 -14.03
N ASP A 493 -16.45 14.11 -13.28
CA ASP A 493 -16.94 14.33 -11.92
C ASP A 493 -15.81 14.81 -10.99
N MET A 494 -14.64 14.16 -11.05
CA MET A 494 -13.45 14.57 -10.28
C MET A 494 -12.98 15.99 -10.64
N SER A 495 -13.02 16.36 -11.92
CA SER A 495 -12.72 17.73 -12.36
C SER A 495 -13.68 18.75 -11.73
N SER A 496 -14.99 18.49 -11.79
CA SER A 496 -16.02 19.33 -11.16
C SER A 496 -15.86 19.42 -9.63
N LYS A 497 -15.48 18.33 -8.96
CA LYS A 497 -15.16 18.34 -7.52
C LYS A 497 -13.93 19.19 -7.20
N ALA A 498 -12.86 19.07 -7.99
CA ALA A 498 -11.66 19.88 -7.83
C ALA A 498 -11.94 21.39 -8.03
N GLU A 499 -12.78 21.76 -9.01
CA GLU A 499 -13.21 23.15 -9.21
C GLU A 499 -14.00 23.69 -8.00
N LYS A 500 -14.92 22.90 -7.47
CA LYS A 500 -15.68 23.27 -6.26
C LYS A 500 -14.77 23.43 -5.05
N LEU A 501 -13.80 22.54 -4.87
CA LEU A 501 -12.80 22.62 -3.80
C LEU A 501 -11.95 23.87 -3.90
N LYS A 502 -11.45 24.20 -5.10
CA LYS A 502 -10.74 25.46 -5.36
C LYS A 502 -11.54 26.67 -4.88
N ASN A 503 -12.80 26.77 -5.30
CA ASN A 503 -13.66 27.89 -4.93
C ASN A 503 -13.94 27.93 -3.42
N LEU A 504 -14.11 26.77 -2.79
CA LEU A 504 -14.33 26.66 -1.35
C LEU A 504 -13.08 27.08 -0.55
N CYS A 505 -11.88 26.72 -0.99
CA CYS A 505 -10.63 27.18 -0.37
C CYS A 505 -10.52 28.71 -0.40
N ILE A 506 -10.86 29.34 -1.54
CA ILE A 506 -10.89 30.81 -1.68
C ILE A 506 -11.93 31.42 -0.72
N GLU A 507 -13.14 30.87 -0.69
CA GLU A 507 -14.23 31.36 0.17
C GLU A 507 -13.86 31.30 1.65
N LYS A 508 -13.23 30.19 2.08
CA LYS A 508 -12.84 29.98 3.47
C LYS A 508 -11.52 30.66 3.84
N GLY A 509 -10.77 31.20 2.88
CA GLY A 509 -9.44 31.80 3.12
C GLY A 509 -8.39 30.77 3.55
N TYR A 510 -8.46 29.55 3.00
CA TYR A 510 -7.54 28.46 3.33
C TYR A 510 -6.26 28.62 2.52
N HIS A 511 -5.13 28.62 3.23
CA HIS A 511 -3.81 28.79 2.66
C HIS A 511 -2.84 27.73 3.21
N MET A 512 -1.85 27.33 2.42
CA MET A 512 -0.73 26.52 2.90
C MET A 512 0.29 27.36 3.68
N ALA A 513 1.12 26.74 4.52
CA ALA A 513 2.11 27.44 5.34
C ALA A 513 3.08 28.34 4.54
N PHE A 514 3.42 27.93 3.34
CA PHE A 514 4.42 28.59 2.49
C PHE A 514 3.80 29.43 1.36
N TYR A 515 2.47 29.63 1.33
CA TYR A 515 1.73 30.32 0.26
C TYR A 515 2.24 31.73 -0.11
N LYS A 516 2.94 32.43 0.80
CA LYS A 516 3.49 33.77 0.54
C LYS A 516 4.77 33.74 -0.31
N GLN A 517 5.40 32.59 -0.51
CA GLN A 517 6.56 32.52 -1.40
C GLN A 517 6.13 32.75 -2.85
N LYS A 518 6.98 33.43 -3.62
CA LYS A 518 6.67 33.89 -4.99
C LYS A 518 6.17 32.78 -5.92
N ASP A 519 6.69 31.55 -5.75
CA ASP A 519 6.39 30.41 -6.61
C ASP A 519 5.60 29.31 -5.87
N ALA A 520 5.04 29.60 -4.70
CA ALA A 520 4.25 28.65 -3.93
C ALA A 520 2.93 28.30 -4.63
N ARG A 521 2.59 27.01 -4.66
CA ARG A 521 1.27 26.55 -5.10
C ARG A 521 0.37 26.38 -3.89
N ASP A 522 -0.49 27.37 -3.67
CA ASP A 522 -1.48 27.33 -2.60
C ASP A 522 -2.63 26.33 -2.90
N PHE A 523 -3.54 26.11 -1.95
CA PHE A 523 -4.64 25.14 -2.09
C PHE A 523 -5.52 25.39 -3.31
N ASP A 524 -6.00 26.62 -3.49
CA ASP A 524 -6.89 27.00 -4.60
C ASP A 524 -6.21 26.80 -5.97
N THR A 525 -4.94 27.17 -6.06
CA THR A 525 -4.10 26.99 -7.25
C THR A 525 -3.88 25.50 -7.53
N SER A 526 -3.58 24.73 -6.49
CA SER A 526 -3.36 23.28 -6.55
C SER A 526 -4.61 22.53 -7.02
N PHE A 527 -5.78 22.84 -6.46
CA PHE A 527 -7.07 22.29 -6.92
C PHE A 527 -7.42 22.75 -8.33
N GLY A 528 -7.04 23.96 -8.74
CA GLY A 528 -7.19 24.44 -10.11
C GLY A 528 -6.38 23.63 -11.12
N TYR A 529 -5.12 23.30 -10.81
CA TYR A 529 -4.34 22.41 -11.67
C TYR A 529 -4.90 20.99 -11.69
N LEU A 530 -5.40 20.49 -10.56
CA LEU A 530 -6.01 19.17 -10.46
C LEU A 530 -7.27 19.07 -11.35
N GLN A 531 -8.14 20.09 -11.33
CA GLN A 531 -9.28 20.21 -12.24
C GLN A 531 -8.84 20.08 -13.71
N GLU A 532 -7.89 20.91 -14.14
CA GLU A 532 -7.40 20.93 -15.52
C GLU A 532 -6.73 19.60 -15.91
N ASN A 533 -6.07 18.94 -14.96
CA ASN A 533 -5.43 17.64 -15.19
C ASN A 533 -6.47 16.54 -15.39
N PHE A 534 -7.55 16.49 -14.60
CA PHE A 534 -8.61 15.51 -14.82
C PHE A 534 -9.27 15.63 -16.19
N GLU A 535 -9.49 16.86 -16.69
CA GLU A 535 -10.02 17.08 -18.05
C GLU A 535 -9.07 16.55 -19.13
N ARG A 536 -7.76 16.75 -18.96
CA ARG A 536 -6.73 16.26 -19.89
C ARG A 536 -6.62 14.74 -19.84
N ILE A 537 -6.63 14.18 -18.64
CA ILE A 537 -6.60 12.74 -18.41
C ILE A 537 -7.78 12.07 -19.10
N GLY A 538 -9.00 12.60 -18.98
CA GLY A 538 -10.15 12.02 -19.68
C GLY A 538 -10.01 12.00 -21.19
N LYS A 539 -9.49 13.09 -21.79
CA LYS A 539 -9.21 13.15 -23.23
C LYS A 539 -8.13 12.13 -23.64
N ASN A 540 -7.02 12.09 -22.92
CA ASN A 540 -5.92 11.17 -23.21
C ASN A 540 -6.35 9.70 -23.03
N PHE A 541 -7.09 9.39 -21.97
CA PHE A 541 -7.60 8.03 -21.71
C PHE A 541 -8.49 7.55 -22.86
N CYS A 542 -9.44 8.37 -23.30
CA CYS A 542 -10.30 8.02 -24.44
C CYS A 542 -9.48 7.86 -25.74
N ALA A 543 -8.51 8.75 -25.97
CA ALA A 543 -7.63 8.64 -27.14
C ALA A 543 -6.83 7.33 -27.13
N TYR A 544 -6.26 6.94 -25.98
CA TYR A 544 -5.57 5.65 -25.83
C TYR A 544 -6.53 4.48 -26.01
N TRP A 545 -7.74 4.58 -25.46
CA TRP A 545 -8.77 3.55 -25.57
C TRP A 545 -9.18 3.29 -27.01
N ASP A 546 -9.27 4.35 -27.82
CA ASP A 546 -9.60 4.29 -29.25
C ASP A 546 -8.39 3.94 -30.14
N GLY A 547 -7.17 3.89 -29.58
CA GLY A 547 -5.93 3.61 -30.31
C GLY A 547 -5.40 4.79 -31.12
N ASN A 548 -5.79 6.01 -30.77
CA ASN A 548 -5.33 7.21 -31.45
C ASN A 548 -3.87 7.51 -31.08
N MET A 549 -3.00 7.65 -32.09
CA MET A 549 -1.61 8.11 -31.92
C MET A 549 -1.54 9.64 -31.85
N GLU A 550 -2.23 10.24 -30.88
CA GLU A 550 -2.17 11.67 -30.60
C GLU A 550 -1.14 11.93 -29.49
N ALA A 551 -0.37 13.00 -29.63
CA ALA A 551 0.50 13.44 -28.54
C ALA A 551 -0.38 13.75 -27.32
N PRO A 552 -0.09 13.16 -26.15
CA PRO A 552 -0.93 13.39 -24.98
C PRO A 552 -0.95 14.87 -24.64
N VAL A 553 -2.12 15.37 -24.24
CA VAL A 553 -2.22 16.72 -23.71
C VAL A 553 -1.40 16.75 -22.41
N PRO A 554 -0.30 17.50 -22.35
CA PRO A 554 0.63 17.41 -21.23
C PRO A 554 -0.03 17.90 -19.95
N SER A 555 0.28 17.26 -18.83
CA SER A 555 -0.13 17.73 -17.51
C SER A 555 0.37 19.16 -17.27
N LYS A 556 -0.45 20.00 -16.63
CA LYS A 556 0.04 21.25 -16.05
C LYS A 556 0.62 20.97 -14.67
N GLY A 557 1.55 21.81 -14.22
CA GLY A 557 2.37 21.62 -13.02
C GLY A 557 1.60 21.45 -11.73
N PHE A 558 0.98 20.28 -11.53
CA PHE A 558 0.61 19.73 -10.24
C PHE A 558 1.64 18.65 -9.94
N GLN A 559 2.74 19.09 -9.35
CA GLN A 559 3.85 18.24 -8.93
C GLN A 559 3.74 18.01 -7.42
N ASN A 560 4.39 16.94 -6.94
CA ASN A 560 4.53 16.66 -5.50
C ASN A 560 5.18 17.84 -4.75
N TYR A 561 4.95 17.88 -3.44
CA TYR A 561 5.43 18.99 -2.59
C TYR A 561 6.94 18.89 -2.28
N SER A 562 7.62 17.84 -2.73
CA SER A 562 9.06 17.67 -2.58
C SER A 562 9.88 18.54 -3.55
N ASN A 563 9.29 19.03 -4.65
CA ASN A 563 9.92 19.99 -5.55
C ASN A 563 9.46 21.41 -5.23
N THR A 564 10.36 22.21 -4.67
CA THR A 564 10.11 23.60 -4.23
C THR A 564 9.98 24.61 -5.36
N PHE A 565 10.35 24.25 -6.60
CA PHE A 565 10.45 25.19 -7.71
C PHE A 565 10.00 24.55 -9.03
N ASN A 566 9.41 25.38 -9.90
CA ASN A 566 9.08 25.04 -11.29
C ASN A 566 10.32 24.95 -12.17
#